data_AF-A0ABD0MBF6-F1
#
_entry.id   AF-A0ABD0MBF6-F1
#
_cell.length_a   1.000
_cell.length_b   1.000
_cell.length_c   1.000
_cell.angle_alpha   90.00
_cell.angle_beta   90.00
_cell.angle_gamma   90.00
#
_symmetry.space_group_name_H-M   'P 1'
#
loop_
_entity.id
_entity.type
_entity.pdbx_description
1 polymer ?
#
loop_
_entity_poly.entity_id
_entity_poly.type
_entity_poly.pdbx_seq_one_letter_code
_entity_poly.pdbx_strand_id
1 'polypeptide(L)'
;ELHETWSPEVPVSTRTVCRILSRNGLHGRISAQKPALNKRQLKNRVAFAKAHSLLKGWMLEKWQKVDFSDESSVELHHSRRKYCRRPTGARMDPRFTQKTVKFGGGKIMVWGYIQYGGVREICRVEGNINSLKYQEILATFYIPNHKRGQILQQDGAPSHTSISTSKFLKAKKIKMLQDWPAQSPDMNIIEHVWGRMKEEAWKTKPKNIDELWEACKTAFFAIPDDFINKFYESLPNRMDAVLQPHGSHTRYSIWISQHHYLIC
;
A
#
# COMPACT_ATOMS: atom_id res chain seq x y z
N GLU A 1 -18.77 24.57 24.18
CA GLU A 1 -19.81 24.43 25.21
C GLU A 1 -20.15 22.95 25.49
N LEU A 2 -19.16 22.11 25.83
CA LEU A 2 -19.40 20.70 26.24
C LEU A 2 -18.62 20.33 27.53
N HIS A 3 -18.28 21.33 28.34
CA HIS A 3 -17.48 21.15 29.56
C HIS A 3 -18.18 21.65 30.83
N GLU A 4 -19.50 21.81 30.81
CA GLU A 4 -20.25 22.19 32.01
C GLU A 4 -21.31 21.13 32.29
N THR A 5 -21.31 20.63 33.53
CA THR A 5 -22.15 19.55 34.11
C THR A 5 -21.68 18.11 33.85
N TRP A 6 -20.52 17.74 34.40
CA TRP A 6 -20.32 16.35 34.85
C TRP A 6 -20.31 16.33 36.38
N SER A 7 -21.41 15.86 36.97
CA SER A 7 -21.52 15.66 38.41
C SER A 7 -21.06 14.23 38.75
N PRO A 8 -20.05 14.02 39.61
CA PRO A 8 -19.45 12.69 39.87
C PRO A 8 -20.31 11.75 40.74
N GLU A 9 -21.57 12.05 40.99
CA GLU A 9 -22.38 11.39 42.04
C GLU A 9 -23.23 10.21 41.58
N VAL A 10 -23.33 9.91 40.27
CA VAL A 10 -24.09 8.75 39.78
C VAL A 10 -23.13 7.70 39.22
N PRO A 11 -23.00 6.51 39.84
CA PRO A 11 -22.21 5.43 39.27
C PRO A 11 -22.91 4.91 37.99
N VAL A 12 -22.43 5.39 36.84
CA VAL A 12 -22.93 4.97 35.54
C VAL A 12 -22.25 3.65 35.13
N SER A 13 -23.05 2.63 34.84
CA SER A 13 -22.49 1.34 34.40
C SER A 13 -21.82 1.45 33.02
N THR A 14 -20.77 0.66 32.77
CA THR A 14 -20.06 0.59 31.48
C THR A 14 -21.02 0.37 30.30
N ARG A 15 -22.06 -0.44 30.51
CA ARG A 15 -23.11 -0.70 29.52
C ARG A 15 -23.88 0.56 29.13
N THR A 16 -24.15 1.44 30.10
CA THR A 16 -24.82 2.73 29.87
C THR A 16 -23.93 3.66 29.07
N VAL A 17 -22.64 3.75 29.41
CA VAL A 17 -21.64 4.53 28.65
C VAL A 17 -21.55 4.04 27.20
N CYS A 18 -21.38 2.73 26.97
CA CYS A 18 -21.29 2.17 25.62
C CYS A 18 -22.56 2.42 24.79
N ARG A 19 -23.74 2.39 25.41
CA ARG A 19 -25.02 2.67 24.74
C ARG A 19 -25.13 4.13 24.34
N ILE A 20 -24.75 5.06 25.21
CA ILE A 20 -24.74 6.51 24.91
C ILE A 20 -23.76 6.78 23.77
N LEU A 21 -22.54 6.27 23.84
CA LEU A 21 -21.55 6.40 22.76
C LEU A 21 -22.09 5.87 21.43
N SER A 22 -22.68 4.66 21.44
CA SER A 22 -23.25 4.06 20.22
C SER A 22 -24.44 4.83 19.67
N ARG A 23 -25.33 5.37 20.52
CA ARG A 23 -26.45 6.24 20.09
C ARG A 23 -25.97 7.53 19.44
N ASN A 24 -24.76 8.00 19.80
CA ASN A 24 -24.12 9.17 19.20
C ASN A 24 -23.17 8.81 18.03
N GLY A 25 -23.26 7.59 17.49
CA GLY A 25 -22.42 7.14 16.36
C GLY A 25 -20.96 6.86 16.72
N LEU A 26 -20.59 6.93 18.00
CA LEU A 26 -19.25 6.63 18.50
C LEU A 26 -19.17 5.15 18.84
N HIS A 27 -18.92 4.35 17.80
CA HIS A 27 -18.80 2.91 17.97
C HIS A 27 -17.35 2.51 18.27
N GLY A 28 -17.19 1.48 19.10
CA GLY A 28 -15.90 0.82 19.27
C GLY A 28 -15.37 0.33 17.91
N ARG A 29 -14.21 0.84 17.52
CA ARG A 29 -13.46 0.44 16.32
C ARG A 29 -12.01 0.26 16.70
N ILE A 30 -11.31 -0.62 16.00
CA ILE A 30 -9.87 -0.79 16.20
C ILE A 30 -9.17 0.41 15.54
N SER A 31 -8.18 0.98 16.22
CA SER A 31 -7.41 2.10 15.68
C SER A 31 -6.58 1.68 14.47
N ALA A 32 -6.59 2.49 13.41
CA ALA A 32 -5.75 2.29 12.25
C ALA A 32 -4.27 2.46 12.62
N GLN A 33 -3.42 1.52 12.23
CA GLN A 33 -1.97 1.64 12.38
C GLN A 33 -1.38 2.31 11.14
N LYS A 34 -0.68 3.44 11.33
CA LYS A 34 -0.04 4.21 10.25
C LYS A 34 1.35 4.70 10.69
N PRO A 35 2.33 4.80 9.77
CA PRO A 35 3.63 5.39 10.10
C PRO A 35 3.48 6.83 10.60
N ALA A 36 4.29 7.22 11.58
CA ALA A 36 4.32 8.59 12.06
C ALA A 36 4.92 9.51 10.98
N LEU A 37 4.22 10.59 10.66
CA LEU A 37 4.69 11.63 9.73
C LEU A 37 5.20 12.84 10.53
N ASN A 38 6.39 13.32 10.19
CA ASN A 38 6.92 14.56 10.74
C ASN A 38 6.42 15.79 9.95
N LYS A 39 6.58 16.99 10.54
CA LYS A 39 6.12 18.26 9.94
C LYS A 39 6.67 18.50 8.52
N ARG A 40 7.92 18.10 8.26
CA ARG A 40 8.56 18.25 6.95
C ARG A 40 7.90 17.34 5.91
N GLN A 41 7.61 16.09 6.26
CA GLN A 41 6.91 15.14 5.38
C GLN A 41 5.50 15.62 5.05
N LEU A 42 4.75 16.11 6.05
CA LEU A 42 3.42 16.70 5.83
C LEU A 42 3.49 17.86 4.81
N LYS A 43 4.44 18.78 5.00
CA LYS A 43 4.64 19.92 4.08
C LYS A 43 4.99 19.46 2.66
N ASN A 44 5.88 18.48 2.52
CA ASN A 44 6.27 17.93 1.22
C ASN A 44 5.09 17.24 0.52
N ARG A 45 4.27 16.48 1.26
CA ARG A 45 3.04 15.86 0.75
C ARG A 45 2.05 16.90 0.22
N VAL A 46 1.83 17.98 0.98
CA VAL A 46 0.98 19.10 0.54
C VAL A 46 1.57 19.79 -0.70
N ALA A 47 2.87 20.05 -0.73
CA ALA A 47 3.51 20.71 -1.86
C ALA A 47 3.39 19.87 -3.14
N PHE A 48 3.64 18.56 -3.04
CA PHE A 48 3.46 17.61 -4.13
C PHE A 48 2.01 17.58 -4.62
N ALA A 49 1.04 17.42 -3.70
CA ALA A 49 -0.38 17.38 -4.04
C ALA A 49 -0.85 18.68 -4.70
N LYS A 50 -0.38 19.84 -4.25
CA LYS A 50 -0.68 21.13 -4.90
C LYS A 50 -0.12 21.20 -6.32
N ALA A 51 1.15 20.80 -6.51
CA ALA A 51 1.81 20.82 -7.81
C ALA A 51 1.14 19.89 -8.84
N HIS A 52 0.57 18.78 -8.35
CA HIS A 52 -0.09 17.75 -9.15
C HIS A 52 -1.62 17.79 -9.02
N SER A 53 -2.19 18.93 -8.63
CA SER A 53 -3.63 19.13 -8.52
C SER A 53 -4.27 19.53 -9.86
N LEU A 54 -5.60 19.36 -9.95
CA LEU A 54 -6.38 19.84 -11.08
C LEU A 54 -6.24 21.36 -11.27
N LEU A 55 -6.11 22.13 -10.17
CA LEU A 55 -5.89 23.58 -10.20
C LEU A 55 -4.58 23.98 -10.89
N LYS A 56 -3.60 23.07 -10.96
CA LYS A 56 -2.33 23.27 -11.69
C LYS A 56 -2.35 22.64 -13.09
N GLY A 57 -3.53 22.25 -13.57
CA GLY A 57 -3.70 21.59 -14.87
C GLY A 57 -3.05 20.20 -14.91
N TRP A 58 -2.92 19.52 -13.77
CA TRP A 58 -2.48 18.14 -13.72
C TRP A 58 -3.68 17.19 -13.81
N MET A 59 -4.16 17.04 -15.05
CA MET A 59 -5.31 16.22 -15.39
C MET A 59 -4.93 14.73 -15.56
N LEU A 60 -5.95 13.88 -15.71
CA LEU A 60 -5.79 12.44 -15.93
C LEU A 60 -4.80 12.13 -17.06
N GLU A 61 -4.83 12.85 -18.17
CA GLU A 61 -3.92 12.68 -19.31
C GLU A 61 -2.42 12.78 -18.94
N LYS A 62 -2.09 13.58 -17.90
CA LYS A 62 -0.71 13.63 -17.38
C LYS A 62 -0.42 12.45 -16.48
N TRP A 63 -1.38 12.02 -15.66
CA TRP A 63 -1.26 10.82 -14.84
C TRP A 63 -1.13 9.54 -15.67
N GLN A 64 -1.81 9.45 -16.82
CA GLN A 64 -1.70 8.33 -17.76
C GLN A 64 -0.28 8.16 -18.33
N LYS A 65 0.57 9.19 -18.24
CA LYS A 65 1.98 9.14 -18.63
C LYS A 65 2.90 8.74 -17.49
N VAL A 66 2.39 8.60 -16.26
CA VAL A 66 3.20 8.23 -15.09
C VAL A 66 3.18 6.73 -14.94
N ASP A 67 4.35 6.10 -14.98
CA ASP A 67 4.51 4.68 -14.72
C ASP A 67 4.87 4.51 -13.24
N PHE A 68 4.01 3.86 -12.47
CA PHE A 68 4.22 3.63 -11.04
C PHE A 68 5.01 2.35 -10.83
N SER A 69 6.15 2.44 -10.13
CA SER A 69 7.00 1.31 -9.79
C SER A 69 7.24 1.24 -8.30
N ASP A 70 7.37 0.02 -7.78
CA ASP A 70 7.65 -0.20 -6.36
C ASP A 70 8.13 -1.63 -6.12
N GLU A 71 8.69 -1.85 -4.95
CA GLU A 71 8.96 -3.18 -4.43
C GLU A 71 7.91 -3.62 -3.40
N SER A 72 7.63 -4.91 -3.35
CA SER A 72 6.77 -5.48 -2.33
C SER A 72 7.29 -6.81 -1.83
N SER A 73 7.20 -7.03 -0.51
CA SER A 73 7.43 -8.35 0.06
C SER A 73 6.13 -9.17 0.12
N VAL A 74 6.23 -10.45 -0.23
CA VAL A 74 5.13 -11.42 -0.17
C VAL A 74 5.55 -12.60 0.69
N GLU A 75 4.81 -12.84 1.77
CA GLU A 75 5.03 -13.95 2.69
C GLU A 75 4.36 -15.23 2.19
N LEU A 76 5.04 -16.38 2.32
CA LEU A 76 4.48 -17.69 1.97
C LEU A 76 3.29 -18.05 2.86
N HIS A 77 3.45 -17.84 4.17
CA HIS A 77 2.39 -18.07 5.14
C HIS A 77 1.87 -16.74 5.67
N HIS A 78 0.84 -16.22 5.03
CA HIS A 78 0.14 -15.06 5.54
C HIS A 78 -0.76 -15.43 6.72
N SER A 79 -0.39 -14.98 7.92
CA SER A 79 -1.19 -15.15 9.13
C SER A 79 -2.42 -14.24 9.09
N ARG A 80 -3.55 -14.76 8.57
CA ARG A 80 -4.86 -14.15 8.82
C ARG A 80 -5.36 -14.65 10.17
N ARG A 81 -5.78 -13.73 11.06
CA ARG A 81 -6.55 -14.11 12.25
C ARG A 81 -7.78 -14.90 11.78
N LYS A 82 -7.85 -16.18 12.12
CA LYS A 82 -9.06 -16.98 11.93
C LYS A 82 -9.75 -17.10 13.27
N TYR A 83 -11.00 -16.71 13.30
CA TYR A 83 -11.85 -16.82 14.47
C TYR A 83 -12.37 -18.25 14.53
N CYS A 84 -12.30 -18.87 15.69
CA CYS A 84 -12.93 -20.16 15.96
C CYS A 84 -13.88 -20.00 17.17
N ARG A 85 -15.00 -20.73 17.15
CA ARG A 85 -15.85 -20.91 18.33
C ARG A 85 -15.30 -22.09 19.12
N ARG A 86 -15.05 -21.92 20.41
CA ARG A 86 -14.52 -22.96 21.30
C ARG A 86 -15.08 -22.83 22.72
N PRO A 87 -15.21 -23.93 23.48
CA PRO A 87 -15.57 -23.87 24.91
C PRO A 87 -14.56 -23.06 25.74
N THR A 88 -15.02 -22.52 26.87
CA THR A 88 -14.16 -21.90 27.89
C THR A 88 -13.09 -22.89 28.35
N GLY A 89 -11.85 -22.45 28.48
CA GLY A 89 -10.71 -23.31 28.84
C GLY A 89 -10.07 -24.09 27.68
N ALA A 90 -10.77 -24.31 26.56
CA ALA A 90 -10.26 -25.13 25.44
C ALA A 90 -9.27 -24.39 24.51
N ARG A 91 -8.48 -23.44 25.01
CA ARG A 91 -7.63 -22.56 24.16
C ARG A 91 -6.50 -23.33 23.47
N MET A 92 -5.97 -24.31 24.17
CA MET A 92 -4.79 -25.07 23.76
C MET A 92 -5.17 -26.39 23.06
N ASP A 93 -6.46 -26.69 22.90
CA ASP A 93 -6.91 -27.89 22.20
C ASP A 93 -6.49 -27.83 20.72
N PRO A 94 -5.75 -28.83 20.19
CA PRO A 94 -5.29 -28.84 18.82
C PRO A 94 -6.39 -28.57 17.78
N ARG A 95 -7.64 -28.96 18.05
CA ARG A 95 -8.81 -28.74 17.19
C ARG A 95 -9.18 -27.26 17.03
N PHE A 96 -8.82 -26.42 18.00
CA PHE A 96 -9.11 -24.97 18.02
C PHE A 96 -7.85 -24.10 17.85
N THR A 97 -6.68 -24.73 17.69
CA THR A 97 -5.41 -24.03 17.46
C THR A 97 -5.05 -23.97 15.98
N GLN A 98 -4.32 -22.92 15.60
CA GLN A 98 -3.70 -22.85 14.28
C GLN A 98 -2.25 -23.28 14.38
N LYS A 99 -1.83 -24.21 13.50
CA LYS A 99 -0.43 -24.57 13.37
C LYS A 99 0.33 -23.40 12.73
N THR A 100 1.39 -22.94 13.39
CA THR A 100 2.31 -21.90 12.91
C THR A 100 3.68 -22.53 12.68
N VAL A 101 4.35 -22.20 11.59
CA VAL A 101 5.76 -22.56 11.39
C VAL A 101 6.66 -21.52 12.06
N LYS A 102 7.76 -21.96 12.69
CA LYS A 102 8.67 -21.08 13.47
C LYS A 102 9.31 -19.94 12.66
N PHE A 103 9.37 -20.04 11.33
CA PHE A 103 10.07 -19.10 10.45
C PHE A 103 9.22 -18.54 9.29
N GLY A 104 7.88 -18.53 9.42
CA GLY A 104 6.99 -17.88 8.44
C GLY A 104 6.99 -18.48 7.02
N GLY A 105 7.65 -19.61 6.79
CA GLY A 105 7.75 -20.27 5.48
C GLY A 105 8.63 -19.55 4.46
N GLY A 106 9.22 -18.41 4.84
CA GLY A 106 9.96 -17.52 3.96
C GLY A 106 9.07 -16.47 3.27
N LYS A 107 9.75 -15.56 2.57
CA LYS A 107 9.14 -14.47 1.82
C LYS A 107 9.92 -14.25 0.52
N ILE A 108 9.23 -13.78 -0.51
CA ILE A 108 9.86 -13.24 -1.71
C ILE A 108 9.85 -11.72 -1.65
N MET A 109 10.83 -11.11 -2.31
CA MET A 109 10.78 -9.72 -2.71
C MET A 109 10.44 -9.69 -4.19
N VAL A 110 9.48 -8.86 -4.58
CA VAL A 110 9.17 -8.59 -5.98
C VAL A 110 9.38 -7.11 -6.26
N TRP A 111 9.78 -6.81 -7.48
CA TRP A 111 9.75 -5.47 -8.06
C TRP A 111 8.81 -5.51 -9.26
N GLY A 112 8.08 -4.42 -9.50
CA GLY A 112 7.32 -4.29 -10.72
C GLY A 112 6.86 -2.87 -10.96
N TYR A 113 6.26 -2.67 -12.13
CA TYR A 113 5.63 -1.41 -12.49
C TYR A 113 4.33 -1.64 -13.25
N ILE A 114 3.49 -0.62 -13.24
CA ILE A 114 2.23 -0.57 -13.98
C ILE A 114 2.17 0.72 -14.79
N GLN A 115 1.59 0.64 -15.98
CA GLN A 115 1.27 1.78 -16.84
C GLN A 115 -0.25 1.87 -17.03
N TYR A 116 -0.72 3.06 -17.39
CA TYR A 116 -2.09 3.20 -17.85
C TYR A 116 -2.30 2.43 -19.16
N GLY A 117 -3.44 1.75 -19.30
CA GLY A 117 -3.71 0.94 -20.50
C GLY A 117 -3.07 -0.45 -20.50
N GLY A 118 -2.61 -0.94 -19.35
CA GLY A 118 -2.42 -2.37 -19.10
C GLY A 118 -0.99 -2.92 -19.16
N VAL A 119 -0.03 -2.18 -19.73
CA VAL A 119 1.38 -2.58 -19.71
C VAL A 119 1.88 -2.66 -18.27
N ARG A 120 2.53 -3.77 -17.94
CA ARG A 120 3.03 -4.06 -16.60
C ARG A 120 4.10 -5.13 -16.68
N GLU A 121 5.02 -5.12 -15.73
CA GLU A 121 6.03 -6.17 -15.59
C GLU A 121 6.27 -6.43 -14.10
N ILE A 122 6.66 -7.66 -13.78
CA ILE A 122 7.00 -8.07 -12.42
C ILE A 122 8.20 -9.02 -12.46
N CYS A 123 9.15 -8.82 -11.55
CA CYS A 123 10.28 -9.71 -11.37
C CYS A 123 10.48 -10.06 -9.89
N ARG A 124 10.97 -11.28 -9.67
CA ARG A 124 11.44 -11.71 -8.37
C ARG A 124 12.84 -11.15 -8.14
N VAL A 125 13.06 -10.57 -6.97
CA VAL A 125 14.33 -9.98 -6.59
C VAL A 125 15.01 -10.86 -5.54
N GLU A 126 16.26 -11.21 -5.83
CA GLU A 126 17.11 -11.96 -4.92
C GLU A 126 18.09 -11.06 -4.18
N GLY A 127 18.09 -11.17 -2.84
CA GLY A 127 18.94 -10.39 -1.95
C GLY A 127 18.49 -8.94 -1.79
N ASN A 128 19.40 -8.10 -1.31
CA ASN A 128 19.15 -6.67 -1.13
C ASN A 128 19.32 -5.92 -2.46
N ILE A 129 18.43 -4.94 -2.71
CA ILE A 129 18.53 -4.06 -3.86
C ILE A 129 19.54 -2.95 -3.55
N ASN A 130 20.72 -3.06 -4.14
CA ASN A 130 21.66 -1.94 -4.22
C ASN A 130 21.45 -1.16 -5.53
N SER A 131 22.17 -0.05 -5.71
CA SER A 131 22.01 0.80 -6.90
C SER A 131 22.28 0.08 -8.22
N LEU A 132 23.24 -0.85 -8.27
CA LEU A 132 23.58 -1.58 -9.49
C LEU A 132 22.50 -2.60 -9.86
N LYS A 133 22.05 -3.38 -8.87
CA LYS A 133 20.94 -4.33 -9.03
C LYS A 133 19.66 -3.61 -9.46
N TYR A 134 19.40 -2.42 -8.91
CA TYR A 134 18.26 -1.61 -9.33
C TYR A 134 18.37 -1.16 -10.80
N GLN A 135 19.57 -0.75 -11.24
CA GLN A 135 19.81 -0.39 -12.64
C GLN A 135 19.64 -1.58 -13.59
N GLU A 136 20.08 -2.77 -13.18
CA GLU A 136 19.85 -4.02 -13.92
C GLU A 136 18.36 -4.32 -14.06
N ILE A 137 17.60 -4.24 -12.96
CA ILE A 137 16.14 -4.42 -12.96
C ILE A 137 15.48 -3.45 -13.95
N LEU A 138 15.82 -2.16 -13.90
CA LEU A 138 15.28 -1.18 -14.82
C LEU A 138 15.68 -1.47 -16.28
N ALA A 139 16.94 -1.84 -16.52
CA ALA A 139 17.44 -2.16 -17.86
C ALA A 139 16.72 -3.37 -18.48
N THR A 140 16.42 -4.38 -17.66
CA THR A 140 15.81 -5.63 -18.11
C THR A 140 14.30 -5.54 -18.23
N PHE A 141 13.61 -4.92 -17.26
CA PHE A 141 12.14 -5.03 -17.15
C PHE A 141 11.39 -3.75 -17.52
N TYR A 142 11.98 -2.56 -17.27
CA TYR A 142 11.31 -1.29 -17.51
C TYR A 142 11.66 -0.68 -18.88
N ILE A 143 12.95 -0.50 -19.14
CA ILE A 143 13.46 0.23 -20.30
C ILE A 143 12.97 -0.34 -21.64
N PRO A 144 12.87 -1.67 -21.86
CA PRO A 144 12.39 -2.21 -23.13
C PRO A 144 10.97 -1.77 -23.51
N ASN A 145 10.13 -1.49 -22.51
CA ASN A 145 8.73 -1.10 -22.69
C ASN A 145 8.52 0.42 -22.47
N HIS A 146 9.56 1.17 -22.10
CA HIS A 146 9.48 2.60 -21.86
C HIS A 146 9.33 3.37 -23.18
N LYS A 147 8.28 4.20 -23.27
CA LYS A 147 7.95 5.04 -24.42
C LYS A 147 8.31 6.49 -24.16
N ARG A 148 8.68 7.20 -25.23
CA ARG A 148 8.99 8.63 -25.18
C ARG A 148 7.79 9.40 -24.59
N GLY A 149 8.06 10.16 -23.53
CA GLY A 149 7.05 10.99 -22.85
C GLY A 149 6.45 10.35 -21.60
N GLN A 150 6.71 9.05 -21.34
CA GLN A 150 6.41 8.43 -20.05
C GLN A 150 7.32 8.99 -18.95
N ILE A 151 6.83 8.94 -17.73
CA ILE A 151 7.42 9.49 -16.52
C ILE A 151 7.49 8.37 -15.50
N LEU A 152 8.69 7.94 -15.11
CA LEU A 152 8.85 6.94 -14.07
C LEU A 152 8.61 7.57 -12.69
N GLN A 153 7.73 6.97 -11.90
CA GLN A 153 7.63 7.19 -10.46
C GLN A 153 8.37 6.06 -9.73
N GLN A 154 9.25 6.46 -8.81
CA GLN A 154 9.93 5.58 -7.85
C GLN A 154 9.94 6.29 -6.49
N ASP A 155 10.15 5.54 -5.41
CA ASP A 155 10.26 6.11 -4.07
C ASP A 155 11.65 6.75 -3.81
N GLY A 156 11.83 7.27 -2.60
CA GLY A 156 13.08 7.91 -2.18
C GLY A 156 14.13 6.96 -1.61
N ALA A 157 14.11 5.66 -1.93
CA ALA A 157 15.08 4.72 -1.39
C ALA A 157 16.52 5.09 -1.79
N PRO A 158 17.53 4.84 -0.93
CA PRO A 158 18.92 5.21 -1.22
C PRO A 158 19.47 4.64 -2.53
N SER A 159 19.07 3.43 -2.92
CA SER A 159 19.41 2.80 -4.20
C SER A 159 18.84 3.59 -5.39
N HIS A 160 17.63 4.14 -5.25
CA HIS A 160 16.89 4.83 -6.30
C HIS A 160 17.43 6.25 -6.53
N THR A 161 17.79 6.94 -5.44
CA THR A 161 18.28 8.33 -5.47
C THR A 161 19.81 8.44 -5.50
N SER A 162 20.54 7.33 -5.57
CA SER A 162 22.00 7.36 -5.61
C SER A 162 22.53 8.11 -6.83
N ILE A 163 23.75 8.67 -6.74
CA ILE A 163 24.42 9.34 -7.85
C ILE A 163 24.55 8.41 -9.06
N SER A 164 24.87 7.13 -8.81
CA SER A 164 25.01 6.10 -9.85
C SER A 164 23.69 5.91 -10.60
N THR A 165 22.58 5.66 -9.88
CA THR A 165 21.26 5.46 -10.47
C THR A 165 20.76 6.72 -11.20
N SER A 166 20.99 7.90 -10.62
CA SER A 166 20.61 9.18 -11.23
C SER A 166 21.34 9.40 -12.57
N LYS A 167 22.64 9.09 -12.63
CA LYS A 167 23.42 9.15 -13.88
C LYS A 167 22.92 8.14 -14.91
N PHE A 168 22.62 6.91 -14.48
CA PHE A 168 22.06 5.87 -15.35
C PHE A 168 20.72 6.29 -15.98
N LEU A 169 19.76 6.76 -15.16
CA LEU A 169 18.45 7.22 -15.63
C LEU A 169 18.59 8.38 -16.62
N LYS A 170 19.49 9.34 -16.34
CA LYS A 170 19.79 10.45 -17.25
C LYS A 170 20.38 9.97 -18.57
N ALA A 171 21.33 9.04 -18.54
CA ALA A 171 21.95 8.46 -19.74
C ALA A 171 20.93 7.70 -20.60
N LYS A 172 19.97 7.01 -19.96
CA LYS A 172 18.87 6.29 -20.62
C LYS A 172 17.69 7.20 -21.00
N LYS A 173 17.81 8.52 -20.76
CA LYS A 173 16.79 9.54 -21.07
C LYS A 173 15.43 9.25 -20.40
N ILE A 174 15.44 8.61 -19.24
CA ILE A 174 14.24 8.33 -18.46
C ILE A 174 13.83 9.60 -17.73
N LYS A 175 12.60 10.06 -17.98
CA LYS A 175 12.00 11.18 -17.25
C LYS A 175 11.46 10.68 -15.93
N MET A 176 11.82 11.35 -14.84
CA MET A 176 11.38 11.01 -13.48
C MET A 176 10.25 11.94 -13.03
N LEU A 177 9.29 11.39 -12.27
CA LEU A 177 8.31 12.18 -11.53
C LEU A 177 9.04 12.91 -10.40
N GLN A 178 9.01 14.24 -10.42
CA GLN A 178 9.77 15.05 -9.47
C GLN A 178 9.05 15.17 -8.13
N ASP A 179 9.84 15.42 -7.08
CA ASP A 179 9.36 15.77 -5.74
C ASP A 179 8.42 14.74 -5.08
N TRP A 180 8.54 13.45 -5.46
CA TRP A 180 7.75 12.38 -4.85
C TRP A 180 7.96 12.35 -3.33
N PRO A 181 6.91 12.51 -2.51
CA PRO A 181 7.06 12.65 -1.07
C PRO A 181 7.26 11.30 -0.39
N ALA A 182 8.25 11.22 0.49
CA ALA A 182 8.51 10.04 1.31
C ALA A 182 7.28 9.58 2.13
N GLN A 183 7.16 8.27 2.37
CA GLN A 183 6.08 7.65 3.14
C GLN A 183 4.68 8.00 2.60
N SER A 184 4.48 7.86 1.29
CA SER A 184 3.21 8.19 0.64
C SER A 184 2.56 7.01 -0.10
N PRO A 185 2.33 5.87 0.58
CA PRO A 185 1.70 4.70 -0.03
C PRO A 185 0.26 4.96 -0.47
N ASP A 186 -0.38 6.00 0.04
CA ASP A 186 -1.72 6.40 -0.37
C ASP A 186 -1.80 7.09 -1.72
N MET A 187 -0.67 7.65 -2.18
CA MET A 187 -0.53 8.20 -3.53
C MET A 187 0.08 7.17 -4.51
N ASN A 188 0.79 6.15 -4.00
CA ASN A 188 1.35 5.09 -4.84
C ASN A 188 0.28 4.07 -5.23
N ILE A 189 -0.22 4.13 -6.47
CA ILE A 189 -1.34 3.28 -6.89
C ILE A 189 -0.98 1.80 -7.03
N ILE A 190 0.30 1.46 -7.24
CA ILE A 190 0.73 0.06 -7.36
C ILE A 190 0.56 -0.73 -6.05
N GLU A 191 0.51 -0.05 -4.90
CA GLU A 191 0.21 -0.68 -3.61
C GLU A 191 -1.13 -1.42 -3.62
N HIS A 192 -2.13 -0.89 -4.34
CA HIS A 192 -3.42 -1.55 -4.49
C HIS A 192 -3.34 -2.77 -5.40
N VAL A 193 -2.49 -2.70 -6.43
CA VAL A 193 -2.22 -3.81 -7.34
C VAL A 193 -1.48 -4.93 -6.57
N TRP A 194 -0.53 -4.60 -5.71
CA TRP A 194 0.10 -5.55 -4.79
C TRP A 194 -0.91 -6.20 -3.85
N GLY A 195 -1.82 -5.44 -3.26
CA GLY A 195 -2.89 -5.99 -2.42
C GLY A 195 -3.73 -7.04 -3.14
N ARG A 196 -4.18 -6.73 -4.36
CA ARG A 196 -4.97 -7.65 -5.20
C ARG A 196 -4.16 -8.88 -5.61
N MET A 197 -2.93 -8.69 -6.07
CA MET A 197 -2.03 -9.77 -6.47
C MET A 197 -1.81 -10.76 -5.31
N LYS A 198 -1.47 -10.25 -4.11
CA LYS A 198 -1.25 -11.09 -2.92
C LYS A 198 -2.51 -11.88 -2.55
N GLU A 199 -3.68 -11.22 -2.59
CA GLU A 199 -4.94 -11.88 -2.29
C GLU A 199 -5.22 -13.07 -3.23
N GLU A 200 -5.06 -12.88 -4.54
CA GLU A 200 -5.27 -13.95 -5.52
C GLU A 200 -4.19 -15.04 -5.41
N ALA A 201 -2.92 -14.66 -5.26
CA ALA A 201 -1.83 -15.62 -5.09
C ALA A 201 -2.03 -16.53 -3.88
N TRP A 202 -2.50 -16.01 -2.75
CA TRP A 202 -2.75 -16.85 -1.55
C TRP A 202 -3.94 -17.80 -1.70
N LYS A 203 -4.87 -17.58 -2.63
CA LYS A 203 -5.97 -18.51 -2.89
C LYS A 203 -5.48 -19.83 -3.48
N THR A 204 -4.34 -19.82 -4.19
CA THR A 204 -3.73 -21.04 -4.74
C THR A 204 -3.06 -21.91 -3.68
N LYS A 205 -2.88 -21.37 -2.45
CA LYS A 205 -2.25 -22.05 -1.31
C LYS A 205 -0.84 -22.59 -1.63
N PRO A 206 0.10 -21.72 -2.06
CA PRO A 206 1.46 -22.13 -2.41
C PRO A 206 2.16 -22.79 -1.22
N LYS A 207 2.93 -23.84 -1.49
CA LYS A 207 3.60 -24.66 -0.46
C LYS A 207 5.08 -24.33 -0.29
N ASN A 208 5.67 -23.67 -1.29
CA ASN A 208 7.06 -23.24 -1.27
C ASN A 208 7.20 -21.88 -1.99
N ILE A 209 8.41 -21.34 -1.94
CA ILE A 209 8.72 -20.00 -2.43
C ILE A 209 8.59 -19.87 -3.96
N ASP A 210 8.86 -20.94 -4.71
CA ASP A 210 8.77 -20.92 -6.17
C ASP A 210 7.31 -21.00 -6.63
N GLU A 211 6.50 -21.85 -5.99
CA GLU A 211 5.04 -21.86 -6.17
C GLU A 211 4.41 -20.49 -5.81
N LEU A 212 4.91 -19.83 -4.76
CA LEU A 212 4.45 -18.50 -4.38
C LEU A 212 4.79 -17.46 -5.46
N TRP A 213 6.00 -17.53 -6.03
CA TRP A 213 6.41 -16.64 -7.12
C TRP A 213 5.54 -16.83 -8.35
N GLU A 214 5.33 -18.07 -8.81
CA GLU A 214 4.48 -18.34 -9.98
C GLU A 214 3.03 -17.90 -9.72
N ALA A 215 2.50 -18.16 -8.53
CA ALA A 215 1.17 -17.67 -8.15
C ALA A 215 1.07 -16.14 -8.18
N CYS A 216 2.09 -15.42 -7.71
CA CYS A 216 2.14 -13.95 -7.78
C CYS A 216 2.21 -13.46 -9.22
N LYS A 217 3.08 -14.06 -10.04
CA LYS A 217 3.24 -13.71 -11.44
C LYS A 217 1.92 -13.90 -12.21
N THR A 218 1.30 -15.08 -12.09
CA THR A 218 -0.01 -15.35 -12.70
C THR A 218 -1.08 -14.38 -12.21
N ALA A 219 -1.16 -14.13 -10.90
CA ALA A 219 -2.12 -13.18 -10.33
C ALA A 219 -1.92 -11.75 -10.86
N PHE A 220 -0.68 -11.28 -10.97
CA PHE A 220 -0.37 -9.92 -11.41
C PHE A 220 -0.80 -9.67 -12.87
N PHE A 221 -0.54 -10.63 -13.76
CA PHE A 221 -0.96 -10.54 -15.17
C PHE A 221 -2.46 -10.80 -15.37
N ALA A 222 -3.12 -11.52 -14.46
CA ALA A 222 -4.56 -11.75 -14.51
C ALA A 222 -5.41 -10.56 -14.02
N ILE A 223 -4.81 -9.52 -13.43
CA ILE A 223 -5.54 -8.31 -13.00
C ILE A 223 -6.09 -7.58 -14.25
N PRO A 224 -7.40 -7.30 -14.35
CA PRO A 224 -7.95 -6.58 -15.50
C PRO A 224 -7.38 -5.16 -15.66
N ASP A 225 -7.17 -4.70 -16.89
CA ASP A 225 -6.67 -3.35 -17.17
C ASP A 225 -7.56 -2.26 -16.56
N ASP A 226 -8.88 -2.43 -16.64
CA ASP A 226 -9.86 -1.51 -16.05
C ASP A 226 -9.71 -1.36 -14.53
N PHE A 227 -9.22 -2.41 -13.85
CA PHE A 227 -8.94 -2.32 -12.42
C PHE A 227 -7.77 -1.36 -12.15
N ILE A 228 -6.73 -1.40 -12.97
CA ILE A 228 -5.57 -0.51 -12.87
C ILE A 228 -5.95 0.91 -13.28
N ASN A 229 -6.67 1.07 -14.40
CA ASN A 229 -7.08 2.37 -14.93
C ASN A 229 -7.92 3.18 -13.94
N LYS A 230 -8.81 2.51 -13.18
CA LYS A 230 -9.58 3.15 -12.09
C LYS A 230 -8.70 3.78 -11.01
N PHE A 231 -7.50 3.24 -10.75
CA PHE A 231 -6.58 3.87 -9.81
C PHE A 231 -5.95 5.14 -10.39
N TYR A 232 -5.62 5.14 -11.69
CA TYR A 232 -5.18 6.36 -12.38
C TYR A 232 -6.26 7.44 -12.35
N GLU A 233 -7.50 7.09 -12.65
CA GLU A 233 -8.67 7.99 -12.57
C GLU A 233 -8.90 8.54 -11.17
N SER A 234 -8.49 7.79 -10.13
CA SER A 234 -8.60 8.22 -8.74
C SER A 234 -7.50 9.20 -8.29
N LEU A 235 -6.38 9.33 -9.02
CA LEU A 235 -5.23 10.14 -8.60
C LEU A 235 -5.57 11.62 -8.33
N PRO A 236 -6.37 12.32 -9.17
CA PRO A 236 -6.80 13.68 -8.84
C PRO A 236 -7.49 13.76 -7.48
N ASN A 237 -8.43 12.85 -7.20
CA ASN A 237 -9.13 12.78 -5.92
C ASN A 237 -8.19 12.43 -4.75
N ARG A 238 -7.14 11.63 -4.99
CA ARG A 238 -6.10 11.35 -3.98
C ARG A 238 -5.30 12.60 -3.63
N MET A 239 -4.94 13.42 -4.62
CA MET A 239 -4.25 14.69 -4.37
C MET A 239 -5.10 15.61 -3.51
N ASP A 240 -6.39 15.77 -3.85
CA ASP A 240 -7.31 16.58 -3.06
C ASP A 240 -7.49 16.03 -1.63
N ALA A 241 -7.57 14.71 -1.49
CA ALA A 241 -7.65 14.05 -0.19
C ALA A 241 -6.38 14.26 0.66
N VAL A 242 -5.20 14.48 0.06
CA VAL A 242 -3.96 14.84 0.79
C VAL A 242 -3.99 16.30 1.24
N LEU A 243 -4.64 17.19 0.48
CA LEU A 243 -4.74 18.61 0.83
C LEU A 243 -5.64 18.87 2.03
N GLN A 244 -6.77 18.17 2.14
CA GLN A 244 -7.75 18.38 3.22
C GLN A 244 -7.21 18.17 4.64
N PRO A 245 -6.49 17.06 4.96
CA PRO A 245 -5.92 16.85 6.28
C PRO A 245 -4.51 17.45 6.41
N HIS A 246 -4.20 18.49 5.63
CA HIS A 246 -2.90 19.18 5.61
C HIS A 246 -1.69 18.23 5.46
N GLY A 247 -1.82 17.25 4.57
CA GLY A 247 -0.75 16.30 4.27
C GLY A 247 -0.75 15.04 5.14
N SER A 248 -1.71 14.84 6.04
CA SER A 248 -1.82 13.59 6.82
C SER A 248 -2.21 12.39 5.93
N HIS A 249 -2.36 11.22 6.57
CA HIS A 249 -2.83 10.00 5.93
C HIS A 249 -4.24 10.15 5.38
N THR A 250 -4.51 9.51 4.24
CA THR A 250 -5.83 9.57 3.58
C THR A 250 -6.53 8.21 3.62
N ARG A 251 -7.81 8.17 3.22
CA ARG A 251 -8.58 6.92 3.07
C ARG A 251 -7.97 5.93 2.08
N TYR A 252 -7.07 6.40 1.22
CA TYR A 252 -6.39 5.60 0.20
C TYR A 252 -5.15 4.87 0.75
N SER A 253 -4.72 5.16 1.98
CA SER A 253 -3.63 4.44 2.62
C SER A 253 -4.02 2.98 2.88
N ILE A 254 -3.46 2.05 2.12
CA ILE A 254 -3.58 0.62 2.39
C ILE A 254 -2.53 0.24 3.43
N TRP A 255 -2.97 -0.34 4.54
CA TRP A 255 -2.14 -1.26 5.30
C TRP A 255 -3.03 -2.44 5.69
N ILE A 256 -2.54 -3.64 5.44
CA ILE A 256 -3.20 -4.89 5.83
C ILE A 256 -3.07 -5.02 7.35
N SER A 257 -3.95 -4.35 8.08
CA SER A 257 -4.68 -5.00 9.15
C SER A 257 -5.89 -4.13 9.49
N GLN A 258 -7.06 -4.71 9.25
CA GLN A 258 -8.33 -4.55 9.98
C GLN A 258 -9.48 -4.64 8.99
N HIS A 259 -9.99 -5.85 8.83
CA HIS A 259 -11.39 -6.01 8.48
C HIS A 259 -12.26 -5.46 9.62
N HIS A 260 -13.33 -4.79 9.21
CA HIS A 260 -14.49 -4.51 10.02
C HIS A 260 -14.91 -5.73 10.83
N TYR A 261 -15.03 -5.58 12.15
CA TYR A 261 -15.83 -6.47 12.97
C TYR A 261 -17.02 -5.69 13.50
N LEU A 262 -18.22 -6.06 13.05
CA LEU A 262 -19.37 -6.09 13.93
C LEU A 262 -19.13 -7.28 14.85
N ILE A 263 -18.76 -6.98 16.10
CA ILE A 263 -18.85 -7.93 17.20
C ILE A 263 -20.33 -7.95 17.58
N CYS A 264 -21.00 -9.07 17.32
CA CYS A 264 -22.18 -9.51 18.07
C CYS A 264 -21.73 -10.64 19.00
#